data_AF-A0A7S1JKL3-F1
#
_entry.id   AF-A0A7S1JKL3-F1
#
_cell.length_a   1.000
_cell.length_b   1.000
_cell.length_c   1.000
_cell.angle_alpha   90.00
_cell.angle_beta   90.00
_cell.angle_gamma   90.00
#
_symmetry.space_group_name_H-M   'P 1'
#
loop_
_entity.id
_entity.type
_entity.pdbx_description
1 polymer ?
#
loop_
_entity_poly.entity_id
_entity_poly.type
_entity_poly.pdbx_seq_one_letter_code
_entity_poly.pdbx_strand_id
1 'polypeptide(L)'
;AESPRSFIYTQHAMHDKSVRHQVDFWREQGERAHWFKRYDKVLDDSRGSEHIYKWYTGGMVNCCYDALDVHVEAGHGSRVAVYYDSPVTNTKKHYTYAQLLEQVATVAGGLRKLGVAAGDRGLIYMPV
;
A
#
# COMPACT_ATOMS: atom_id res chain seq x y z
N ALA A 1 -17.16 -5.65 -21.45
CA ALA A 1 -16.21 -4.52 -21.49
C ALA A 1 -14.85 -5.08 -21.14
N GLU A 2 -13.98 -5.24 -22.14
CA GLU A 2 -12.67 -5.86 -21.99
C GLU A 2 -11.75 -4.97 -21.15
N SER A 3 -11.10 -5.58 -20.15
CA SER A 3 -10.11 -4.95 -19.30
C SER A 3 -8.89 -4.56 -20.16
N PRO A 4 -8.52 -3.27 -20.26
CA PRO A 4 -7.41 -2.87 -21.09
C PRO A 4 -6.08 -3.18 -20.38
N ARG A 5 -5.30 -4.08 -20.99
CA ARG A 5 -3.86 -4.37 -20.77
C ARG A 5 -3.51 -5.41 -19.70
N SER A 6 -3.68 -6.69 -20.04
CA SER A 6 -2.67 -7.70 -19.68
C SER A 6 -1.56 -7.68 -20.72
N PHE A 7 -0.51 -6.88 -20.52
CA PHE A 7 0.74 -7.14 -21.24
C PHE A 7 1.27 -8.49 -20.75
N ILE A 8 1.15 -9.55 -21.56
CA ILE A 8 1.76 -10.85 -21.28
C ILE A 8 3.26 -10.69 -21.46
N TYR A 9 3.94 -10.11 -20.47
CA TYR A 9 5.37 -10.30 -20.34
C TYR A 9 5.58 -11.67 -19.70
N THR A 10 6.44 -12.49 -20.31
CA THR A 10 6.93 -13.69 -19.65
C THR A 10 7.68 -13.28 -18.38
N GLN A 11 7.68 -14.12 -17.35
CA GLN A 11 8.45 -13.87 -16.11
C GLN A 11 9.91 -13.49 -16.42
N HIS A 12 10.51 -14.14 -17.41
CA HIS A 12 11.86 -13.85 -17.88
C HIS A 12 12.00 -12.40 -18.38
N ALA A 13 11.09 -11.93 -19.23
CA ALA A 13 11.14 -10.57 -19.76
C ALA A 13 10.93 -9.51 -18.66
N MET A 14 10.05 -9.76 -17.68
CA MET A 14 9.85 -8.86 -16.53
C MET A 14 11.10 -8.77 -15.66
N HIS A 15 11.72 -9.92 -15.38
CA HIS A 15 12.95 -9.99 -14.60
C HIS A 15 14.11 -9.28 -15.31
N ASP A 16 14.31 -9.54 -16.61
CA ASP A 16 15.38 -8.89 -17.36
C ASP A 16 15.21 -7.38 -17.41
N LYS A 17 13.98 -6.88 -17.58
CA LYS A 17 13.69 -5.45 -17.55
C LYS A 17 13.94 -4.85 -16.15
N SER A 18 13.54 -5.53 -15.08
CA SER A 18 13.69 -5.02 -13.70
C SER A 18 15.14 -4.92 -13.25
N VAL A 19 16.03 -5.76 -13.80
CA VAL A 19 17.46 -5.75 -13.49
C VAL A 19 18.23 -4.81 -14.42
N ARG A 20 18.01 -4.88 -15.74
CA ARG A 20 18.81 -4.14 -16.73
C ARG A 20 18.33 -2.70 -16.94
N HIS A 21 17.04 -2.44 -16.72
CA HIS A 21 16.41 -1.13 -16.89
C HIS A 21 15.65 -0.74 -15.62
N GLN A 22 16.32 -0.88 -14.47
CA GLN A 22 15.75 -0.79 -13.14
C GLN A 22 14.95 0.49 -12.90
N VAL A 23 15.52 1.66 -13.22
CA VAL A 23 14.85 2.96 -12.98
C VAL A 23 13.58 3.09 -13.81
N ASP A 24 13.61 2.69 -15.08
CA ASP A 24 12.44 2.79 -15.96
C ASP A 24 11.37 1.78 -15.56
N PHE A 25 11.78 0.55 -15.25
CA PHE A 25 10.88 -0.49 -14.76
C PHE A 25 10.14 -0.05 -13.49
N TRP A 26 10.88 0.43 -12.48
CA TRP A 26 10.28 0.86 -11.22
C TRP A 26 9.52 2.18 -11.35
N ARG A 27 9.87 3.04 -12.32
CA ARG A 27 9.03 4.21 -12.65
C ARG A 27 7.62 3.77 -13.04
N GLU A 28 7.52 2.81 -13.97
CA GLU A 28 6.25 2.24 -14.43
C GLU A 28 5.48 1.57 -13.27
N GLN A 29 6.17 0.80 -12.41
CA GLN A 29 5.52 0.16 -11.27
C GLN A 29 5.02 1.18 -10.24
N GLY A 30 5.73 2.29 -10.07
CA GLY A 30 5.35 3.37 -9.17
C GLY A 30 4.02 4.04 -9.52
N GLU A 31 3.57 3.98 -10.78
CA GLU A 31 2.26 4.51 -11.21
C GLU A 31 1.07 3.74 -10.64
N ARG A 32 1.30 2.57 -10.02
CA ARG A 32 0.24 1.74 -9.44
C ARG A 32 -0.23 2.21 -8.07
N ALA A 33 0.55 3.06 -7.40
CA ALA A 33 0.23 3.63 -6.10
C ALA A 33 -0.38 5.02 -6.27
N HIS A 34 -1.22 5.43 -5.32
CA HIS A 34 -1.70 6.79 -5.22
C HIS A 34 -0.64 7.69 -4.58
N TRP A 35 -0.23 8.73 -5.31
CA TRP A 35 0.73 9.72 -4.82
C TRP A 35 0.00 11.04 -4.51
N PHE A 36 0.01 11.45 -3.24
CA PHE A 36 -0.42 12.80 -2.86
C PHE A 36 0.55 13.87 -3.36
N LYS A 37 1.84 13.51 -3.43
CA LYS A 37 2.87 14.26 -4.14
C LYS A 37 3.70 13.26 -4.93
N ARG A 38 3.80 13.45 -6.25
CA ARG A 38 4.65 12.63 -7.12
C ARG A 38 6.11 12.74 -6.66
N TYR A 39 6.85 11.64 -6.72
CA TYR A 39 8.27 11.64 -6.40
C TYR A 39 9.10 12.41 -7.43
N ASP A 40 10.25 12.91 -6.98
CA ASP A 40 11.20 13.64 -7.83
C ASP A 40 12.21 12.67 -8.49
N LYS A 41 12.65 11.64 -7.76
CA LYS A 41 13.59 10.62 -8.25
C LYS A 41 13.13 9.20 -7.86
N VAL A 42 13.16 8.28 -8.83
CA VAL A 42 12.77 6.86 -8.61
C VAL A 42 13.78 6.15 -7.72
N LEU A 43 15.07 6.27 -8.02
CA LEU A 43 16.16 5.66 -7.26
C LEU A 43 17.23 6.72 -7.02
N ASP A 44 17.48 7.05 -5.75
CA ASP A 44 18.63 7.82 -5.32
C ASP A 44 19.72 6.87 -4.78
N ASP A 45 20.76 6.74 -5.58
CA ASP A 45 21.95 5.91 -5.41
C ASP A 45 23.21 6.75 -5.14
N SER A 46 23.07 8.05 -4.85
CA SER A 46 24.19 8.95 -4.60
C SER A 46 25.12 8.51 -3.46
N ARG A 47 24.61 7.67 -2.53
CA ARG A 47 25.36 7.02 -1.45
C ARG A 47 25.44 5.50 -1.60
N GLY A 48 25.39 5.01 -2.85
CA GLY A 48 25.41 3.58 -3.16
C GLY A 48 26.69 2.86 -2.71
N SER A 49 27.83 3.56 -2.68
CA SER A 49 29.10 3.03 -2.13
C SER A 49 29.05 2.75 -0.64
N GLU A 50 28.10 3.37 0.08
CA GLU A 50 27.82 3.12 1.50
C GLU A 50 26.64 2.15 1.69
N HIS A 51 26.15 1.53 0.60
CA HIS A 51 24.96 0.69 0.57
C HIS A 51 23.67 1.40 1.03
N ILE A 52 23.59 2.72 0.86
CA ILE A 52 22.41 3.52 1.21
C ILE A 52 21.69 3.93 -0.08
N TYR A 53 20.53 3.31 -0.31
CA TYR A 53 19.67 3.57 -1.45
C TYR A 53 18.32 4.11 -0.96
N LYS A 54 17.79 5.12 -1.65
CA LYS A 54 16.44 5.63 -1.37
C LYS A 54 15.58 5.51 -2.61
N TRP A 55 14.35 5.06 -2.43
CA TRP A 55 13.38 4.91 -3.49
C TRP A 55 12.32 5.98 -3.41
N TYR A 56 11.91 6.50 -4.58
CA TYR A 56 10.81 7.45 -4.72
C TYR A 56 10.95 8.71 -3.85
N THR A 57 12.16 9.27 -3.81
CA THR A 57 12.46 10.43 -2.97
C THR A 57 11.67 11.65 -3.41
N GLY A 58 11.26 12.46 -2.43
CA GLY A 58 10.40 13.63 -2.65
C GLY A 58 8.91 13.31 -2.81
N GLY A 59 8.54 12.02 -2.90
CA GLY A 59 7.16 11.57 -2.99
C GLY A 59 6.45 11.53 -1.64
N MET A 60 5.12 11.69 -1.67
CA MET A 60 4.25 11.60 -0.50
C MET A 60 3.12 10.61 -0.77
N VAL A 61 3.03 9.61 0.08
CA VAL A 61 2.05 8.51 0.04
C VAL A 61 1.47 8.25 1.41
N ASN A 62 0.35 7.54 1.46
CA ASN A 62 -0.20 6.98 2.68
C ASN A 62 -0.64 5.53 2.41
N CYS A 63 0.03 4.56 3.04
CA CYS A 63 -0.26 3.14 2.83
C CYS A 63 -1.71 2.75 3.18
N CYS A 64 -2.33 3.41 4.17
CA CYS A 64 -3.73 3.15 4.54
C CYS A 64 -4.68 3.61 3.43
N TYR A 65 -4.40 4.77 2.82
CA TYR A 65 -5.20 5.30 1.71
C TYR A 65 -5.17 4.36 0.50
N ASP A 66 -3.99 3.90 0.10
CA ASP A 66 -3.84 2.91 -0.98
C ASP A 66 -4.47 1.56 -0.64
N ALA A 67 -4.52 1.18 0.64
CA ALA A 67 -5.08 -0.09 1.08
C ALA A 67 -6.61 -0.07 1.26
N LEU A 68 -7.23 1.07 1.55
CA LEU A 68 -8.65 1.18 1.92
C LEU A 68 -9.39 2.26 1.15
N ASP A 69 -9.03 3.52 1.36
CA ASP A 69 -9.76 4.69 0.86
C ASP A 69 -9.92 4.67 -0.66
N VAL A 70 -8.85 4.37 -1.40
CA VAL A 70 -8.88 4.31 -2.88
C VAL A 70 -9.93 3.35 -3.41
N HIS A 71 -10.19 2.25 -2.70
CA HIS A 71 -11.21 1.27 -3.10
C HIS A 71 -12.62 1.75 -2.80
N VAL A 72 -12.82 2.44 -1.67
CA VAL A 72 -14.13 3.03 -1.33
C VAL A 72 -14.48 4.15 -2.31
N GLU A 73 -13.54 5.04 -2.57
CA GLU A 73 -13.69 6.16 -3.51
C GLU A 73 -13.92 5.70 -4.96
N ALA A 74 -13.31 4.58 -5.36
CA ALA A 74 -13.57 3.93 -6.65
C ALA A 74 -14.93 3.20 -6.73
N GLY A 75 -15.78 3.31 -5.71
CA GLY A 75 -17.11 2.70 -5.68
C GLY A 75 -17.12 1.22 -5.27
N HIS A 76 -16.00 0.70 -4.76
CA HIS A 76 -15.89 -0.69 -4.29
C HIS A 76 -16.12 -0.84 -2.77
N GLY A 77 -16.76 0.15 -2.13
CA GLY A 77 -17.00 0.15 -0.69
C GLY A 77 -17.80 -1.05 -0.16
N SER A 78 -18.69 -1.63 -0.96
CA SER A 78 -19.48 -2.83 -0.61
C SER A 78 -18.72 -4.14 -0.82
N ARG A 79 -17.57 -4.12 -1.51
CA ARG A 79 -16.74 -5.32 -1.71
C ARG A 79 -16.15 -5.75 -0.38
N VAL A 80 -16.16 -7.05 -0.09
CA VAL A 80 -15.49 -7.60 1.10
C VAL A 80 -13.98 -7.38 0.98
N ALA A 81 -13.38 -6.77 2.00
CA ALA A 81 -11.94 -6.53 2.13
C ALA A 81 -11.27 -7.64 2.93
N VAL A 82 -11.90 -8.07 4.03
CA VAL A 82 -11.35 -9.09 4.95
C VAL A 82 -12.42 -10.12 5.26
N TYR A 83 -12.04 -11.39 5.13
CA TYR A 83 -12.74 -12.51 5.75
C TYR A 83 -11.97 -12.94 6.99
N TYR A 84 -12.62 -12.92 8.14
CA TYR A 84 -12.09 -13.42 9.39
C TYR A 84 -12.74 -14.78 9.68
N ASP A 85 -11.92 -15.81 9.80
CA ASP A 85 -12.36 -17.17 10.14
C ASP A 85 -11.46 -17.72 11.25
N SER A 86 -12.03 -17.84 12.44
CA SER A 86 -11.36 -18.41 13.59
C SER A 86 -12.01 -19.74 13.96
N PRO A 87 -11.34 -20.88 13.69
CA PRO A 87 -11.84 -22.19 14.09
C PRO A 87 -11.80 -22.37 15.62
N VAL A 88 -10.85 -21.70 16.30
CA VAL A 88 -10.68 -21.78 17.76
C VAL A 88 -11.88 -21.16 18.48
N THR A 89 -12.39 -20.05 17.96
CA THR A 89 -13.55 -19.36 18.55
C THR A 89 -14.85 -19.65 17.79
N ASN A 90 -14.83 -20.57 16.81
CA ASN A 90 -15.91 -20.87 15.88
C ASN A 90 -16.60 -19.60 15.33
N THR A 91 -15.80 -18.58 15.02
CA THR A 91 -16.28 -17.25 14.63
C THR A 91 -15.94 -16.97 13.19
N LYS A 92 -16.95 -16.60 12.39
CA LYS A 92 -16.78 -16.13 11.02
C LYS A 92 -17.34 -14.72 10.89
N LYS A 93 -16.53 -13.79 10.40
CA LYS A 93 -16.93 -12.41 10.13
C LYS A 93 -16.37 -11.97 8.79
N HIS A 94 -16.95 -10.94 8.22
CA HIS A 94 -16.38 -10.26 7.08
C HIS A 94 -16.54 -8.75 7.27
N TYR A 95 -15.65 -8.00 6.65
CA TYR A 95 -15.70 -6.54 6.63
C TYR A 95 -15.60 -6.08 5.19
N THR A 96 -16.54 -5.24 4.76
CA THR A 96 -16.41 -4.54 3.48
C THR A 96 -15.35 -3.45 3.57
N TYR A 97 -14.87 -2.94 2.42
CA TYR A 97 -13.93 -1.81 2.41
C TYR A 97 -14.47 -0.60 3.18
N ALA A 98 -15.76 -0.27 3.02
CA ALA A 98 -16.38 0.84 3.73
C ALA A 98 -16.41 0.61 5.26
N GLN A 99 -16.79 -0.60 5.70
CA GLN A 99 -16.81 -0.95 7.12
C GLN A 99 -15.40 -0.94 7.72
N LEU A 100 -14.42 -1.51 7.02
CA LEU A 100 -13.05 -1.56 7.50
C LEU A 100 -12.42 -0.16 7.59
N LEU A 101 -12.69 0.69 6.60
CA LEU A 101 -12.26 2.10 6.62
C LEU A 101 -12.81 2.84 7.84
N GLU A 102 -14.11 2.67 8.15
CA GLU A 102 -14.73 3.28 9.34
C GLU A 102 -14.07 2.82 10.65
N GLN A 103 -13.81 1.51 10.78
CA GLN A 103 -13.15 0.95 11.98
C GLN A 103 -11.72 1.50 12.12
N VAL A 104 -10.95 1.54 11.04
CA VAL A 104 -9.58 2.07 11.05
C VAL A 104 -9.57 3.57 11.36
N ALA A 105 -10.48 4.35 10.77
CA ALA A 105 -10.62 5.78 11.06
C ALA A 105 -10.96 6.03 12.53
N THR A 106 -11.82 5.21 13.11
CA THR A 106 -12.19 5.28 14.53
C THR A 106 -10.98 5.05 15.44
N VAL A 107 -10.20 4.00 15.17
CA VAL A 107 -8.96 3.71 15.93
C VAL A 107 -7.94 4.84 15.76
N ALA A 108 -7.73 5.33 14.54
CA ALA A 108 -6.81 6.44 14.27
C ALA A 108 -7.21 7.72 15.01
N GLY A 109 -8.52 8.02 15.08
CA GLY A 109 -9.07 9.13 15.88
C GLY A 109 -8.82 8.96 17.37
N GLY A 110 -8.99 7.74 17.89
CA GLY A 110 -8.67 7.39 19.29
C GLY A 110 -7.19 7.58 19.62
N LEU A 111 -6.29 7.06 18.78
CA LEU A 111 -4.84 7.23 18.94
C LEU A 111 -4.44 8.72 18.93
N ARG A 112 -5.02 9.52 18.03
CA ARG A 112 -4.78 10.97 18.00
C ARG A 112 -5.22 11.65 19.29
N LYS A 113 -6.37 11.27 19.87
CA LYS A 113 -6.83 11.81 21.16
C LYS A 113 -5.91 11.45 22.32
N LEU A 114 -5.22 10.32 22.24
CA LEU A 114 -4.20 9.90 23.20
C LEU A 114 -2.84 10.57 22.97
N GLY A 115 -2.72 11.46 21.97
CA GLY A 115 -1.52 12.23 21.71
C GLY A 115 -0.54 11.62 20.71
N VAL A 116 -0.90 10.51 20.03
CA VAL A 116 -0.04 9.91 19.01
C VAL A 116 0.10 10.83 17.80
N ALA A 117 1.34 11.12 17.42
CA ALA A 117 1.71 11.97 16.31
C ALA A 117 2.55 11.25 15.25
N ALA A 118 2.76 11.91 14.11
CA ALA A 118 3.63 11.39 13.05
C ALA A 118 5.08 11.25 13.57
N GLY A 119 5.66 10.07 13.39
CA GLY A 119 7.00 9.73 13.90
C GLY A 119 7.00 8.99 15.24
N ASP A 120 5.86 8.95 15.94
CA ASP A 120 5.73 8.13 17.14
C ASP A 120 5.70 6.63 16.80
N ARG A 121 6.12 5.81 17.77
CA ARG A 121 6.19 4.35 17.63
C ARG A 121 5.06 3.73 18.44
N GLY A 122 4.36 2.78 17.83
CA GLY A 122 3.36 1.95 18.50
C GLY A 122 3.77 0.49 18.48
N LEU A 123 3.63 -0.20 19.62
CA LEU A 123 3.76 -1.65 19.69
C LEU A 123 2.36 -2.27 19.60
N ILE A 124 2.17 -3.17 18.65
CA ILE A 124 0.91 -3.93 18.50
C ILE A 124 1.19 -5.35 19.00
N TYR A 125 0.47 -5.74 20.06
CA TYR A 125 0.50 -7.10 20.59
C TYR A 125 -0.94 -7.62 20.63
N MET A 126 -1.33 -8.33 19.56
CA MET A 126 -2.69 -8.84 19.37
C MET A 126 -2.64 -10.28 18.82
N PRO A 127 -3.65 -11.12 19.14
CA PRO A 127 -3.86 -12.38 18.43
C PRO A 127 -4.32 -12.12 16.99
N VAL A 128 -4.33 -13.19 16.18
CA VAL A 128 -4.87 -13.19 14.81
C VAL A 128 -6.33 -13.62 14.82
#